data_AF-A0A292RIM5-F1
#
_entry.id   AF-A0A292RIM5-F1
#
_cell.length_a   1.000
_cell.length_b   1.000
_cell.length_c   1.000
_cell.angle_alpha   90.00
_cell.angle_beta   90.00
_cell.angle_gamma   90.00
#
_symmetry.space_group_name_H-M   'P 1'
#
loop_
_entity.id
_entity.type
_entity.pdbx_description
1 polymer ?
#
loop_
_entity_poly.entity_id
_entity_poly.type
_entity_poly.pdbx_seq_one_letter_code
_entity_poly.pdbx_strand_id
1 'polypeptide(L)'
;MYLSLKYDTVIDKIKIYSDNLKNTRYNFDEKILANIIPKHKQDYLDSNLEYVYYISTLINSFYSTRMGNDRLFIVAKYISEHKNIDSLEKITQLIEEANNTPFKIKNKKNEIKYFKANSFLSKYYAIHNRILFNNNKYSKYAILDSTVKKCIKEIIDNLNNKNSNYSKEFQTKFKQYKKKDIDDYTKLNEMLTIICNEINKSRTSNNREMITFTHLDRYFWGRYK
;
A
#
# COMPACT_ATOMS: atom_id res chain seq x y z
N MET A 1 -8.30 19.02 -29.54
CA MET A 1 -7.20 19.75 -28.85
C MET A 1 -6.97 19.07 -27.51
N TYR A 2 -5.87 18.34 -27.33
CA TYR A 2 -5.61 17.60 -26.08
C TYR A 2 -5.10 18.56 -25.00
N LEU A 3 -5.88 18.74 -23.92
CA LEU A 3 -5.47 19.50 -22.74
C LEU A 3 -4.27 18.80 -22.08
N SER A 4 -3.09 19.40 -22.18
CA SER A 4 -1.91 18.93 -21.46
C SER A 4 -2.15 19.07 -19.96
N LEU A 5 -2.08 17.96 -19.24
CA LEU A 5 -2.02 17.98 -17.78
C LEU A 5 -0.72 18.70 -17.38
N LYS A 6 -0.84 19.95 -16.92
CA LYS A 6 0.29 20.67 -16.35
C LYS A 6 0.77 19.94 -15.09
N TYR A 7 2.05 20.10 -14.77
CA TYR A 7 2.68 19.53 -13.58
C TYR A 7 1.90 19.87 -12.32
N ASP A 8 1.57 21.15 -12.18
CA ASP A 8 0.73 21.68 -11.12
C ASP A 8 -0.67 21.07 -11.18
N THR A 9 -1.24 20.77 -12.34
CA THR A 9 -2.54 20.07 -12.41
C THR A 9 -2.48 18.62 -11.95
N VAL A 10 -1.38 17.88 -12.14
CA VAL A 10 -1.25 16.52 -11.60
C VAL A 10 -0.99 16.56 -10.10
N ILE A 11 -0.02 17.37 -9.67
CA ILE A 11 0.35 17.50 -8.27
C ILE A 11 -0.78 18.16 -7.46
N ASP A 12 -1.41 19.21 -7.94
CA ASP A 12 -2.54 19.85 -7.28
C ASP A 12 -3.81 18.98 -7.36
N LYS A 13 -4.00 18.10 -8.36
CA LYS A 13 -5.04 17.05 -8.25
C LYS A 13 -4.71 16.05 -7.14
N ILE A 14 -3.43 15.67 -6.96
CA ILE A 14 -3.02 14.82 -5.82
C ILE A 14 -3.23 15.56 -4.47
N LYS A 15 -2.94 16.87 -4.40
CA LYS A 15 -3.11 17.71 -3.19
C LYS A 15 -4.58 18.04 -2.87
N ILE A 16 -5.36 18.52 -3.84
CA ILE A 16 -6.77 18.93 -3.63
C ILE A 16 -7.63 17.73 -3.20
N TYR A 17 -7.38 16.54 -3.76
CA TYR A 17 -8.07 15.33 -3.33
C TYR A 17 -7.54 14.77 -2.00
N SER A 18 -6.29 15.04 -1.57
CA SER A 18 -5.85 14.66 -0.22
C SER A 18 -6.59 15.44 0.87
N ASP A 19 -6.88 16.70 0.61
CA ASP A 19 -7.36 17.63 1.64
C ASP A 19 -8.88 17.49 1.89
N ASN A 20 -9.62 16.90 0.94
CA ASN A 20 -11.07 16.66 0.98
C ASN A 20 -11.50 15.30 1.60
N LEU A 21 -10.57 14.44 2.04
CA LEU A 21 -10.84 13.09 2.57
C LEU A 21 -11.48 13.03 3.97
N LYS A 22 -11.85 14.18 4.56
CA LYS A 22 -12.13 14.31 6.00
C LYS A 22 -13.37 13.55 6.50
N ASN A 23 -14.35 13.25 5.63
CA ASN A 23 -15.60 12.55 5.98
C ASN A 23 -15.81 11.28 5.15
N THR A 24 -14.93 10.28 5.28
CA THR A 24 -15.08 8.99 4.56
C THR A 24 -15.19 7.81 5.52
N ARG A 25 -15.86 6.73 5.09
CA ARG A 25 -15.93 5.42 5.81
C ARG A 25 -14.55 4.93 6.28
N TYR A 26 -13.52 5.19 5.50
CA TYR A 26 -12.12 4.88 5.80
C TYR A 26 -11.68 5.42 7.17
N ASN A 27 -12.18 6.60 7.60
CA ASN A 27 -11.86 7.20 8.90
C ASN A 27 -12.56 6.49 10.09
N PHE A 28 -13.66 5.78 9.86
CA PHE A 28 -14.33 4.96 10.87
C PHE A 28 -13.65 3.59 10.99
N ASP A 29 -13.42 2.96 9.85
CA ASP A 29 -12.70 1.68 9.72
C ASP A 29 -11.27 1.80 10.32
N GLU A 30 -10.57 2.92 10.11
CA GLU A 30 -9.28 3.23 10.77
C GLU A 30 -9.40 3.37 12.29
N LYS A 31 -10.44 4.02 12.83
CA LYS A 31 -10.63 4.16 14.28
C LYS A 31 -10.81 2.81 14.97
N ILE A 32 -11.52 1.87 14.32
CA ILE A 32 -11.68 0.50 14.84
C ILE A 32 -10.32 -0.20 14.91
N LEU A 33 -9.53 -0.17 13.82
CA LEU A 33 -8.20 -0.78 13.80
C LEU A 33 -7.23 -0.11 14.80
N ALA A 34 -7.26 1.22 14.93
CA ALA A 34 -6.45 1.97 15.88
C ALA A 34 -6.79 1.68 17.35
N ASN A 35 -8.02 1.24 17.64
CA ASN A 35 -8.43 0.82 18.98
C ASN A 35 -8.07 -0.64 19.30
N ILE A 36 -7.97 -1.50 18.29
CA ILE A 36 -7.81 -2.95 18.44
C ILE A 36 -6.34 -3.38 18.34
N ILE A 37 -5.63 -2.93 17.31
CA ILE A 37 -4.26 -3.37 17.03
C ILE A 37 -3.29 -3.03 18.20
N PRO A 38 -3.34 -1.85 18.83
CA PRO A 38 -2.47 -1.56 19.98
C PRO A 38 -2.80 -2.40 21.23
N LYS A 39 -4.08 -2.73 21.46
CA LYS A 39 -4.49 -3.59 22.59
C LYS A 39 -3.96 -5.00 22.46
N HIS A 40 -3.94 -5.53 21.23
CA HIS A 40 -3.45 -6.86 20.89
C HIS A 40 -2.03 -6.84 20.31
N LYS A 41 -1.23 -5.81 20.63
CA LYS A 41 0.16 -5.69 20.18
C LYS A 41 1.00 -6.86 20.67
N GLN A 42 0.87 -7.20 21.95
CA GLN A 42 1.65 -8.27 22.56
C GLN A 42 1.20 -9.64 22.01
N ASP A 43 -0.12 -9.86 21.91
CA ASP A 43 -0.69 -11.04 21.26
C ASP A 43 -0.18 -11.27 19.83
N TYR A 44 0.03 -10.20 19.05
CA TYR A 44 0.62 -10.26 17.72
C TYR A 44 2.11 -10.64 17.74
N LEU A 45 2.90 -10.04 18.64
CA LEU A 45 4.33 -10.32 18.80
C LEU A 45 4.59 -11.75 19.31
N ASP A 46 3.74 -12.22 20.23
CA ASP A 46 3.71 -13.62 20.70
C ASP A 46 3.07 -14.54 19.65
N SER A 47 2.41 -13.95 18.65
CA SER A 47 1.81 -14.57 17.46
C SER A 47 0.69 -15.54 17.76
N ASN A 48 -0.20 -15.11 18.65
CA ASN A 48 -1.50 -15.73 18.87
C ASN A 48 -2.36 -15.61 17.60
N LEU A 49 -2.61 -16.76 16.95
CA LEU A 49 -3.37 -16.87 15.71
C LEU A 49 -4.78 -16.27 15.81
N GLU A 50 -5.45 -16.33 16.97
CA GLU A 50 -6.79 -15.79 17.15
C GLU A 50 -6.83 -14.28 16.84
N TYR A 51 -5.92 -13.53 17.45
CA TYR A 51 -5.82 -12.08 17.25
C TYR A 51 -5.26 -11.70 15.88
N VAL A 52 -4.29 -12.47 15.35
CA VAL A 52 -3.81 -12.29 13.96
C VAL A 52 -4.95 -12.48 12.96
N TYR A 53 -5.80 -13.49 13.15
CA TYR A 53 -6.97 -13.77 12.31
C TYR A 53 -8.07 -12.71 12.48
N TYR A 54 -8.35 -12.27 13.70
CA TYR A 54 -9.31 -11.21 13.97
C TYR A 54 -8.92 -9.89 13.28
N ILE A 55 -7.67 -9.44 13.44
CA ILE A 55 -7.17 -8.22 12.80
C ILE A 55 -7.15 -8.39 11.27
N SER A 56 -6.73 -9.57 10.76
CA SER A 56 -6.77 -9.89 9.33
C SER A 56 -8.19 -9.79 8.76
N THR A 57 -9.20 -10.24 9.52
CA THR A 57 -10.62 -10.16 9.15
C THR A 57 -11.10 -8.73 9.04
N LEU A 58 -10.75 -7.87 10.01
CA LEU A 58 -11.08 -6.44 9.97
C LEU A 58 -10.44 -5.76 8.76
N ILE A 59 -9.15 -6.00 8.51
CA ILE A 59 -8.45 -5.46 7.33
C ILE A 59 -9.09 -5.94 6.03
N ASN A 60 -9.48 -7.21 5.92
CA ASN A 60 -10.14 -7.76 4.73
C ASN A 60 -11.48 -7.07 4.44
N SER A 61 -12.28 -6.84 5.49
CA SER A 61 -13.59 -6.19 5.42
C SER A 61 -13.50 -4.69 5.10
N PHE A 62 -12.52 -3.99 5.67
CA PHE A 62 -12.36 -2.54 5.50
C PHE A 62 -11.66 -2.19 4.17
N TYR A 63 -10.58 -2.89 3.83
CA TYR A 63 -9.75 -2.61 2.64
C TYR A 63 -10.14 -3.43 1.41
N SER A 64 -11.34 -4.00 1.42
CA SER A 64 -12.05 -4.61 0.28
C SER A 64 -11.21 -5.61 -0.52
N THR A 65 -10.38 -6.41 0.15
CA THR A 65 -9.56 -7.44 -0.51
C THR A 65 -10.37 -8.65 -1.00
N ARG A 66 -11.65 -8.73 -0.63
CA ARG A 66 -12.62 -9.77 -1.07
C ARG A 66 -12.08 -11.20 -0.92
N MET A 67 -11.27 -11.43 0.11
CA MET A 67 -10.71 -12.74 0.39
C MET A 67 -11.74 -13.58 1.14
N GLY A 68 -12.05 -14.78 0.64
CA GLY A 68 -12.93 -15.72 1.34
C GLY A 68 -12.28 -16.25 2.63
N ASN A 69 -13.10 -16.57 3.62
CA ASN A 69 -12.68 -16.88 5.00
C ASN A 69 -11.60 -17.97 5.08
N ASP A 70 -11.71 -19.06 4.31
CA ASP A 70 -10.70 -20.13 4.28
C ASP A 70 -9.30 -19.60 3.91
N ARG A 71 -9.24 -18.76 2.87
CA ARG A 71 -7.98 -18.18 2.41
C ARG A 71 -7.46 -17.14 3.40
N LEU A 72 -8.36 -16.37 4.02
CA LEU A 72 -8.01 -15.41 5.05
C LEU A 72 -7.44 -16.10 6.31
N PHE A 73 -7.98 -17.26 6.69
CA PHE A 73 -7.44 -18.07 7.76
C PHE A 73 -6.04 -18.61 7.44
N ILE A 74 -5.82 -19.13 6.22
CA ILE A 74 -4.48 -19.57 5.77
C ILE A 74 -3.49 -18.39 5.78
N VAL A 75 -3.92 -17.19 5.38
CA VAL A 75 -3.08 -15.98 5.42
C VAL A 75 -2.78 -15.52 6.85
N ALA A 76 -3.76 -15.52 7.74
CA ALA A 76 -3.55 -15.21 9.15
C ALA A 76 -2.61 -16.22 9.83
N LYS A 77 -2.75 -17.51 9.50
CA LYS A 77 -1.84 -18.55 9.97
C LYS A 77 -0.42 -18.28 9.51
N TYR A 78 -0.22 -18.03 8.21
CA TYR A 78 1.10 -17.67 7.67
C TYR A 78 1.68 -16.44 8.39
N ILE A 79 0.90 -15.38 8.63
CA ILE A 79 1.37 -14.21 9.38
C ILE A 79 1.77 -14.58 10.82
N SER A 80 1.00 -15.42 11.51
CA SER A 80 1.32 -15.87 12.88
C SER A 80 2.58 -16.77 12.97
N GLU A 81 2.98 -17.39 11.87
CA GLU A 81 4.20 -18.21 11.81
C GLU A 81 5.46 -17.34 11.60
N HIS A 82 5.33 -16.08 11.17
CA HIS A 82 6.46 -15.20 10.83
C HIS A 82 6.49 -13.95 11.75
N LYS A 83 7.18 -14.09 12.89
CA LYS A 83 7.24 -13.08 13.97
C LYS A 83 8.23 -11.94 13.67
N ASN A 84 8.12 -10.85 14.43
CA ASN A 84 9.12 -9.76 14.49
C ASN A 84 9.46 -9.12 13.13
N ILE A 85 8.42 -8.78 12.37
CA ILE A 85 8.53 -8.11 11.07
C ILE A 85 8.60 -6.58 11.27
N ASP A 86 9.83 -6.08 11.34
CA ASP A 86 10.20 -4.70 11.71
C ASP A 86 10.86 -3.90 10.58
N SER A 87 11.20 -4.56 9.45
CA SER A 87 12.01 -4.02 8.36
C SER A 87 11.38 -4.29 6.99
N LEU A 88 11.75 -3.48 5.99
CA LEU A 88 11.22 -3.63 4.63
C LEU A 88 11.69 -4.95 4.00
N GLU A 89 12.94 -5.33 4.27
CA GLU A 89 13.59 -6.54 3.79
C GLU A 89 12.81 -7.79 4.19
N LYS A 90 12.44 -7.90 5.48
CA LYS A 90 11.60 -9.00 5.98
C LYS A 90 10.21 -9.00 5.33
N ILE A 91 9.59 -7.83 5.15
CA ILE A 91 8.27 -7.73 4.49
C ILE A 91 8.37 -8.18 3.03
N THR A 92 9.42 -7.78 2.30
CA THR A 92 9.67 -8.21 0.92
C THR A 92 9.87 -9.73 0.86
N GLN A 93 10.73 -10.30 1.71
CA GLN A 93 10.96 -11.75 1.79
C GLN A 93 9.65 -12.51 1.99
N LEU A 94 8.83 -12.14 2.98
CA LEU A 94 7.53 -12.78 3.21
C LEU A 94 6.56 -12.61 2.04
N ILE A 95 6.58 -11.48 1.34
CA ILE A 95 5.73 -11.25 0.17
C ILE A 95 6.17 -12.12 -1.01
N GLU A 96 7.47 -12.37 -1.18
CA GLU A 96 8.03 -13.24 -2.22
C GLU A 96 7.81 -14.72 -1.92
N GLU A 97 8.10 -15.16 -0.69
CA GLU A 97 7.81 -16.50 -0.18
C GLU A 97 6.32 -16.84 -0.35
N ALA A 98 5.43 -15.99 0.17
CA ALA A 98 3.98 -16.11 0.02
C ALA A 98 3.51 -16.22 -1.43
N ASN A 99 4.24 -15.62 -2.39
CA ASN A 99 3.89 -15.72 -3.79
C ASN A 99 4.17 -17.12 -4.36
N ASN A 100 5.23 -17.74 -3.85
CA ASN A 100 5.76 -19.04 -4.28
C ASN A 100 5.23 -20.22 -3.44
N THR A 101 4.69 -19.98 -2.23
CA THR A 101 4.13 -21.02 -1.36
C THR A 101 2.89 -21.69 -1.99
N PRO A 102 2.91 -23.01 -2.22
CA PRO A 102 1.74 -23.76 -2.67
C PRO A 102 0.79 -24.06 -1.50
N PHE A 103 -0.52 -24.04 -1.75
CA PHE A 103 -1.55 -24.45 -0.80
C PHE A 103 -2.55 -25.42 -1.43
N LYS A 104 -3.01 -26.40 -0.64
CA LYS A 104 -4.03 -27.36 -1.04
C LYS A 104 -5.42 -26.82 -0.70
N ILE A 105 -6.30 -26.69 -1.69
CA ILE A 105 -7.75 -26.52 -1.42
C ILE A 105 -8.37 -27.90 -1.27
N LYS A 106 -8.96 -28.21 -0.11
CA LYS A 106 -9.52 -29.53 0.22
C LYS A 106 -10.51 -30.08 -0.82
N ASN A 107 -11.19 -29.21 -1.57
CA ASN A 107 -12.33 -29.57 -2.42
C ASN A 107 -12.01 -29.71 -3.92
N LYS A 108 -10.72 -29.69 -4.33
CA LYS A 108 -10.31 -30.01 -5.71
C LYS A 108 -9.14 -30.98 -5.72
N LYS A 109 -9.37 -32.21 -6.19
CA LYS A 109 -8.28 -33.16 -6.46
C LYS A 109 -7.34 -32.56 -7.53
N ASN A 110 -6.05 -32.56 -7.22
CA ASN A 110 -4.91 -32.30 -8.12
C ASN A 110 -4.68 -30.86 -8.66
N GLU A 111 -5.42 -29.83 -8.23
CA GLU A 111 -5.01 -28.41 -8.49
C GLU A 111 -4.06 -27.89 -7.41
N ILE A 112 -2.75 -27.77 -7.71
CA ILE A 112 -1.83 -26.96 -6.90
C ILE A 112 -2.13 -25.48 -7.13
N LYS A 113 -2.43 -24.73 -6.07
CA LYS A 113 -2.61 -23.28 -6.13
C LYS A 113 -1.55 -22.57 -5.30
N TYR A 114 -1.19 -21.37 -5.72
CA TYR A 114 -0.19 -20.53 -5.05
C TYR A 114 -0.87 -19.48 -4.19
N PHE A 115 -0.35 -19.27 -2.98
CA PHE A 115 -0.98 -18.48 -1.92
C PHE A 115 -1.23 -17.02 -2.35
N LYS A 116 -0.36 -16.41 -3.18
CA LYS A 116 -0.58 -15.17 -3.97
C LYS A 116 -1.27 -14.05 -3.19
N ALA A 117 -0.87 -13.83 -1.94
CA ALA A 117 -1.53 -12.91 -1.01
C ALA A 117 -0.85 -11.53 -0.91
N ASN A 118 0.12 -11.21 -1.77
CA ASN A 118 0.99 -10.03 -1.74
C ASN A 118 0.22 -8.70 -1.55
N SER A 119 -0.94 -8.56 -2.21
CA SER A 119 -1.81 -7.39 -2.08
C SER A 119 -2.43 -7.28 -0.68
N PHE A 120 -2.74 -8.40 -0.03
CA PHE A 120 -3.18 -8.43 1.35
C PHE A 120 -2.02 -8.23 2.32
N LEU A 121 -0.90 -8.93 2.15
CA LEU A 121 0.26 -8.83 3.05
C LEU A 121 0.83 -7.41 3.09
N SER A 122 1.04 -6.76 1.94
CA SER A 122 1.48 -5.36 1.91
C SER A 122 0.49 -4.40 2.58
N LYS A 123 -0.83 -4.59 2.40
CA LYS A 123 -1.85 -3.84 3.15
C LYS A 123 -1.73 -4.09 4.65
N TYR A 124 -1.64 -5.35 5.06
CA TYR A 124 -1.52 -5.76 6.46
C TYR A 124 -0.33 -5.08 7.13
N TYR A 125 0.87 -5.19 6.55
CA TYR A 125 2.09 -4.61 7.11
C TYR A 125 2.10 -3.08 7.05
N ALA A 126 1.59 -2.44 5.99
CA ALA A 126 1.46 -0.98 5.93
C ALA A 126 0.49 -0.44 7.00
N ILE A 127 -0.65 -1.11 7.21
CA ILE A 127 -1.65 -0.75 8.22
C ILE A 127 -1.10 -0.96 9.64
N HIS A 128 -0.40 -2.07 9.90
CA HIS A 128 0.24 -2.34 11.19
C HIS A 128 1.36 -1.35 11.48
N ASN A 129 2.25 -1.07 10.52
CA ASN A 129 3.33 -0.11 10.67
C ASN A 129 2.80 1.29 11.04
N ARG A 130 1.75 1.74 10.35
CA ARG A 130 1.05 3.00 10.62
C ARG A 130 0.47 3.11 12.03
N ILE A 131 0.03 2.00 12.62
CA ILE A 131 -0.74 2.00 13.90
C ILE A 131 0.15 1.65 15.10
N LEU A 132 1.15 0.77 14.94
CA LEU A 132 1.97 0.25 16.05
C LEU A 132 3.32 0.96 16.24
N PHE A 133 3.87 1.58 15.19
CA PHE A 133 5.29 1.97 15.16
C PHE A 133 5.53 3.43 14.71
N ASN A 134 4.49 4.23 14.48
CA ASN A 134 4.62 5.60 13.97
C ASN A 134 3.51 6.51 14.51
N ASN A 135 3.86 7.62 15.17
CA ASN A 135 2.95 8.28 16.13
C ASN A 135 2.19 9.56 15.68
N ASN A 136 2.35 10.26 14.55
CA ASN A 136 2.81 9.98 13.19
C ASN A 136 2.02 8.91 12.42
N LYS A 137 0.68 9.12 12.37
CA LYS A 137 -0.47 8.56 11.58
C LYS A 137 -0.25 7.92 10.18
N TYR A 138 0.98 7.60 9.77
CA TYR A 138 1.36 7.29 8.40
C TYR A 138 2.24 6.04 8.31
N SER A 139 2.02 5.21 7.29
CA SER A 139 2.88 4.06 6.97
C SER A 139 4.22 4.51 6.36
N LYS A 140 5.30 3.80 6.69
CA LYS A 140 6.59 3.82 5.95
C LYS A 140 6.61 2.86 4.75
N TYR A 141 5.64 1.95 4.67
CA TYR A 141 5.58 0.88 3.67
C TYR A 141 4.45 1.05 2.66
N ALA A 142 4.74 0.67 1.42
CA ALA A 142 3.83 0.70 0.28
C ALA A 142 2.66 -0.30 0.38
N ILE A 143 1.62 -0.06 -0.43
CA ILE A 143 0.47 -0.97 -0.60
C ILE A 143 0.41 -1.47 -2.05
N LEU A 144 0.48 -2.79 -2.27
CA LEU A 144 0.31 -3.42 -3.59
C LEU A 144 -1.18 -3.54 -3.96
N ASP A 145 -1.91 -2.43 -4.04
CA ASP A 145 -3.30 -2.43 -4.54
C ASP A 145 -3.37 -2.13 -6.05
N SER A 146 -4.28 -2.80 -6.76
CA SER A 146 -4.52 -2.59 -8.19
C SER A 146 -4.72 -1.12 -8.59
N THR A 147 -5.30 -0.30 -7.71
CA THR A 147 -5.56 1.12 -7.89
C THR A 147 -4.28 1.94 -7.82
N VAL A 148 -3.45 1.69 -6.79
CA VAL A 148 -2.10 2.26 -6.66
C VAL A 148 -1.26 1.91 -7.89
N LYS A 149 -1.32 0.65 -8.34
CA LYS A 149 -0.61 0.18 -9.54
C LYS A 149 -1.08 0.88 -10.81
N LYS A 150 -2.38 1.16 -10.99
CA LYS A 150 -2.91 1.94 -12.13
C LYS A 150 -2.36 3.36 -12.14
N CYS A 151 -2.38 4.04 -10.99
CA CYS A 151 -1.86 5.41 -10.87
C CYS A 151 -0.38 5.50 -11.27
N ILE A 152 0.45 4.56 -10.81
CA ILE A 152 1.88 4.55 -11.13
C ILE A 152 2.11 4.20 -12.60
N LYS A 153 1.30 3.30 -13.20
CA LYS A 153 1.34 3.04 -14.65
C LYS A 153 1.04 4.30 -15.47
N GLU A 154 0.03 5.08 -15.08
CA GLU A 154 -0.27 6.38 -15.69
C GLU A 154 0.90 7.37 -15.56
N ILE A 155 1.60 7.40 -14.42
CA ILE A 155 2.80 8.25 -14.24
C ILE A 155 3.93 7.82 -15.20
N ILE A 156 4.22 6.50 -15.29
CA ILE A 156 5.24 5.97 -16.22
C ILE A 156 4.89 6.25 -17.68
N ASP A 157 3.62 6.14 -18.08
CA ASP A 157 3.18 6.47 -19.43
C ASP A 157 3.38 7.96 -19.76
N ASN A 158 3.01 8.85 -18.83
CA ASN A 158 3.18 10.29 -19.03
C ASN A 158 4.65 10.72 -19.01
N LEU A 159 5.52 10.04 -18.24
CA LEU A 159 6.97 10.33 -18.20
C LEU A 159 7.70 10.12 -19.53
N ASN A 160 7.20 9.23 -20.39
CA ASN A 160 7.77 8.96 -21.71
C ASN A 160 7.23 9.88 -22.81
N ASN A 161 6.26 10.74 -22.49
CA ASN A 161 5.71 11.71 -23.43
C ASN A 161 6.65 12.91 -23.56
N LYS A 162 6.97 13.35 -24.79
CA LYS A 162 7.79 14.55 -25.04
C LYS A 162 7.20 15.83 -24.40
N ASN A 163 5.89 15.85 -24.18
CA ASN A 163 5.16 16.94 -23.54
C ASN A 163 4.93 16.72 -22.03
N SER A 164 5.68 15.83 -21.36
CA SER A 164 5.58 15.64 -19.92
C SER A 164 6.09 16.89 -19.19
N ASN A 165 5.25 17.46 -18.32
CA ASN A 165 5.59 18.65 -17.55
C ASN A 165 6.38 18.36 -16.26
N TYR A 166 6.71 17.08 -15.97
CA TYR A 166 7.44 16.70 -14.77
C TYR A 166 8.83 17.36 -14.70
N SER A 167 9.31 17.65 -13.48
CA SER A 167 10.66 18.20 -13.29
C SER A 167 11.72 17.27 -13.89
N LYS A 168 12.83 17.84 -14.39
CA LYS A 168 13.94 17.04 -14.95
C LYS A 168 14.51 16.05 -13.93
N GLU A 169 14.58 16.43 -12.65
CA GLU A 169 15.08 15.57 -11.59
C GLU A 169 14.15 14.38 -11.33
N PHE A 170 12.83 14.61 -11.26
CA PHE A 170 11.84 13.54 -11.17
C PHE A 170 11.92 12.60 -12.37
N GLN A 171 11.95 13.15 -13.59
CA GLN A 171 12.09 12.34 -14.81
C GLN A 171 13.34 11.47 -14.76
N THR A 172 14.51 12.01 -14.39
CA THR A 172 15.76 11.25 -14.30
C THR A 172 15.67 10.14 -13.25
N LYS A 173 15.15 10.43 -12.05
CA LYS A 173 15.00 9.44 -10.97
C LYS A 173 13.97 8.35 -11.28
N PHE A 174 12.93 8.66 -12.06
CA PHE A 174 11.85 7.72 -12.35
C PHE A 174 12.07 6.90 -13.64
N LYS A 175 12.90 7.37 -14.58
CA LYS A 175 13.18 6.71 -15.87
C LYS A 175 13.81 5.31 -15.74
N GLN A 176 14.39 4.97 -14.60
CA GLN A 176 14.93 3.63 -14.35
C GLN A 176 13.84 2.55 -14.18
N TYR A 177 12.62 2.93 -13.79
CA TYR A 177 11.53 1.99 -13.54
C TYR A 177 10.67 1.73 -14.77
N LYS A 178 10.27 0.47 -14.97
CA LYS A 178 9.38 0.02 -16.05
C LYS A 178 8.05 -0.42 -15.45
N LYS A 179 6.97 -0.50 -16.25
CA LYS A 179 5.63 -0.91 -15.76
C LYS A 179 5.60 -2.27 -15.03
N LYS A 180 6.55 -3.17 -15.33
CA LYS A 180 6.70 -4.48 -14.67
C LYS A 180 7.26 -4.38 -13.25
N ASP A 181 8.02 -3.33 -12.94
CA ASP A 181 8.65 -3.12 -11.64
C ASP A 181 7.64 -2.69 -10.56
N ILE A 182 6.39 -2.45 -10.95
CA ILE A 182 5.28 -2.12 -10.03
C ILE A 182 4.74 -3.39 -9.33
N ASP A 183 5.07 -4.58 -9.84
CA ASP A 183 4.72 -5.86 -9.24
C ASP A 183 5.78 -6.36 -8.24
N ASP A 184 6.95 -5.72 -8.21
CA ASP A 184 8.05 -5.86 -7.24
C ASP A 184 7.81 -4.91 -6.06
N TYR A 185 7.88 -5.42 -4.82
CA TYR A 185 7.47 -4.63 -3.64
C TYR A 185 8.50 -3.57 -3.26
N THR A 186 9.79 -3.91 -3.35
CA THR A 186 10.89 -3.00 -3.05
C THR A 186 10.88 -1.83 -4.03
N LYS A 187 10.80 -2.10 -5.33
CA LYS A 187 10.72 -1.05 -6.36
C LYS A 187 9.43 -0.23 -6.28
N LEU A 188 8.30 -0.83 -5.91
CA LEU A 188 7.09 -0.06 -5.62
C LEU A 188 7.31 0.94 -4.46
N ASN A 189 7.98 0.51 -3.40
CA ASN A 189 8.29 1.34 -2.25
C ASN A 189 9.23 2.50 -2.62
N GLU A 190 10.25 2.25 -3.44
CA GLU A 190 11.11 3.30 -4.02
C GLU A 190 10.35 4.27 -4.92
N MET A 191 9.53 3.77 -5.85
CA MET A 191 8.71 4.61 -6.74
C MET A 191 7.79 5.54 -5.95
N LEU A 192 7.11 5.02 -4.93
CA LEU A 192 6.29 5.86 -4.04
C LEU A 192 7.13 6.85 -3.23
N THR A 193 8.35 6.48 -2.80
CA THR A 193 9.31 7.39 -2.15
C THR A 193 9.63 8.59 -3.05
N ILE A 194 9.94 8.34 -4.33
CA ILE A 194 10.27 9.39 -5.30
C ILE A 194 9.05 10.30 -5.55
N ILE A 195 7.84 9.75 -5.69
CA ILE A 195 6.59 10.52 -5.83
C ILE A 195 6.34 11.41 -4.60
N CYS A 196 6.45 10.85 -3.39
CA CYS A 196 6.29 11.61 -2.15
C CYS A 196 7.29 12.76 -2.04
N ASN A 197 8.57 12.49 -2.31
CA ASN A 197 9.63 13.48 -2.22
C ASN A 197 9.42 14.63 -3.23
N GLU A 198 9.02 14.32 -4.46
CA GLU A 198 8.79 15.35 -5.47
C GLU A 198 7.61 16.26 -5.14
N ILE A 199 6.49 15.69 -4.68
CA ILE A 199 5.34 16.48 -4.23
C ILE A 199 5.73 17.35 -3.02
N ASN A 200 6.53 16.80 -2.09
CA ASN A 200 6.95 17.51 -0.89
C ASN A 200 7.89 18.68 -1.16
N LYS A 201 8.82 18.59 -2.13
CA LYS A 201 9.62 19.75 -2.57
C LYS A 201 8.74 20.94 -2.96
N SER A 202 7.64 20.69 -3.68
CA SER A 202 6.67 21.71 -4.08
C SER A 202 5.79 22.25 -2.93
N ARG A 203 5.83 21.62 -1.75
CA ARG A 203 5.05 21.99 -0.56
C ARG A 203 5.89 22.75 0.47
N THR A 204 7.17 22.39 0.64
CA THR A 204 8.12 23.13 1.50
C THR A 204 8.31 24.57 1.03
N SER A 205 8.42 24.81 -0.29
CA SER A 205 8.50 26.17 -0.86
C SER A 205 7.24 27.03 -0.65
N ASN A 206 6.15 26.45 -0.17
CA ASN A 206 4.84 27.07 -0.01
C ASN A 206 4.31 26.98 1.44
N ASN A 207 5.15 26.64 2.43
CA ASN A 207 4.76 26.39 3.84
C ASN A 207 3.55 25.45 4.01
N ARG A 208 3.41 24.41 3.17
CA ARG A 208 2.34 23.41 3.28
C ARG A 208 2.85 22.14 3.95
N GLU A 209 2.00 21.50 4.78
CA GLU A 209 2.26 20.21 5.43
C GLU A 209 2.72 19.15 4.41
N MET A 210 3.72 18.33 4.76
CA MET A 210 4.25 17.28 3.89
C MET A 210 3.29 16.09 3.75
N ILE A 211 3.18 15.54 2.55
CA ILE A 211 2.44 14.29 2.29
C ILE A 211 3.31 13.06 2.58
N THR A 212 2.64 11.92 2.76
CA THR A 212 3.23 10.61 3.13
C THR A 212 2.57 9.48 2.33
N PHE A 213 3.06 8.25 2.44
CA PHE A 213 2.49 7.10 1.72
C PHE A 213 1.00 6.87 2.02
N THR A 214 0.56 7.11 3.25
CA THR A 214 -0.86 7.01 3.61
C THR A 214 -1.70 8.10 2.96
N HIS A 215 -1.14 9.30 2.73
CA HIS A 215 -1.83 10.32 1.92
C HIS A 215 -1.93 9.90 0.44
N LEU A 216 -0.87 9.33 -0.13
CA LEU A 216 -0.86 8.80 -1.50
C LEU A 216 -1.86 7.65 -1.67
N ASP A 217 -1.86 6.66 -0.77
CA ASP A 217 -2.82 5.54 -0.75
C ASP A 217 -4.26 6.07 -0.80
N ARG A 218 -4.65 6.90 0.17
CA ARG A 218 -6.01 7.46 0.24
C ARG A 218 -6.38 8.25 -1.02
N TYR A 219 -5.46 9.02 -1.60
CA TYR A 219 -5.68 9.71 -2.88
C TYR A 219 -5.95 8.71 -4.01
N PHE A 220 -5.13 7.67 -4.15
CA PHE A 220 -5.31 6.66 -5.19
C PHE A 220 -6.66 5.95 -5.05
N TRP A 221 -7.07 5.56 -3.83
CA TRP A 221 -8.40 4.99 -3.55
C TRP A 221 -9.55 5.97 -3.81
N GLY A 222 -9.35 7.27 -3.61
CA GLY A 222 -10.37 8.30 -3.88
C GLY A 222 -10.61 8.58 -5.37
N ARG A 223 -9.64 8.25 -6.24
CA ARG A 223 -9.67 8.55 -7.69
C ARG A 223 -10.39 7.50 -8.54
N TYR A 224 -10.52 6.26 -8.08
CA TYR A 224 -11.12 5.14 -8.84
C TYR A 224 -12.35 4.52 -8.15
N LYS A 225 -13.12 5.35 -7.45
CA LYS A 225 -14.51 5.07 -7.09
C LYS A 225 -15.43 5.73 -8.09
#